data_AF-A0A3M1XXX9-F1
#
_entry.id   AF-A0A3M1XXX9-F1
#
_cell.length_a   1.000
_cell.length_b   1.000
_cell.length_c   1.000
_cell.angle_alpha   90.00
_cell.angle_beta   90.00
_cell.angle_gamma   90.00
#
_symmetry.space_group_name_H-M   'P 1'
#
loop_
_entity.id
_entity.type
_entity.pdbx_description
1 polymer ?
#
loop_
_entity_poly.entity_id
_entity_poly.type
_entity_poly.pdbx_seq_one_letter_code
_entity_poly.pdbx_strand_id
1 'polypeptide(L)'
;MTPLLVQKGAPVAVYDHDFSYLAQGKAIPHGILDLKRNQGYLTMGNSHETADFVVENLRWWWDQYGIHDYPHATSILILCDSGGANGHRHYRFRKLLQDWARDIGIAIVVAHYPPYCSKYNPIERKLFCHVHRTIKNTILTSLEQIKERFLQTKTKQGLKVCVRTLDKSFPLEQPSHKHMIDPQSISHHPELPKFSYRIFP
;
A
#
# COMPACT_ATOMS: atom_id res chain seq x y z
N MET A 1 26.47 15.37 -4.51
CA MET A 1 26.90 14.15 -3.80
C MET A 1 27.79 13.36 -4.72
N THR A 2 29.01 13.05 -4.28
CA THR A 2 29.93 12.18 -5.00
C THR A 2 29.26 10.81 -5.12
N PRO A 3 29.07 10.25 -6.33
CA PRO A 3 28.57 8.89 -6.44
C PRO A 3 29.55 7.99 -5.70
N LEU A 4 29.04 7.06 -4.88
CA LEU A 4 29.82 5.95 -4.35
C LEU A 4 30.20 5.05 -5.53
N LEU A 5 31.15 5.51 -6.35
CA LEU A 5 31.84 4.75 -7.36
C LEU A 5 32.81 3.82 -6.63
N VAL A 6 32.28 2.76 -6.04
CA VAL A 6 33.11 1.70 -5.49
C VAL A 6 33.53 0.80 -6.65
N GLN A 7 34.82 0.43 -6.68
CA GLN A 7 35.34 -0.52 -7.66
C GLN A 7 34.50 -1.80 -7.64
N LYS A 8 34.17 -2.29 -8.84
CA LYS A 8 33.44 -3.54 -9.02
C LYS A 8 34.18 -4.68 -8.27
N GLY A 9 33.58 -5.19 -7.19
CA GLY A 9 34.13 -6.29 -6.39
C GLY A 9 34.71 -5.91 -5.03
N ALA A 10 34.85 -4.62 -4.71
CA ALA A 10 35.25 -4.21 -3.36
C ALA A 10 34.00 -4.07 -2.44
N PRO A 11 34.03 -4.61 -1.21
CA PRO A 11 32.92 -4.48 -0.28
C PRO A 11 32.72 -3.00 0.10
N VAL A 12 31.50 -2.52 -0.02
CA VAL A 12 31.13 -1.17 0.43
C VAL A 12 30.81 -1.23 1.92
N ALA A 13 31.45 -0.39 2.71
CA ALA A 13 31.08 -0.23 4.11
C ALA A 13 29.69 0.41 4.20
N VAL A 14 28.77 -0.27 4.89
CA VAL A 14 27.41 0.21 5.16
C VAL A 14 27.10 0.00 6.63
N TYR A 15 26.19 0.81 7.16
CA TYR A 15 25.60 0.54 8.47
C TYR A 15 24.72 -0.71 8.40
N ASP A 16 24.72 -1.49 9.47
CA ASP A 16 23.88 -2.68 9.62
C ASP A 16 22.44 -2.33 10.04
N HIS A 17 22.21 -1.09 10.50
CA HIS A 17 20.91 -0.55 10.89
C HIS A 17 20.59 0.75 10.15
N ASP A 18 19.29 1.03 10.04
CA ASP A 18 18.79 2.29 9.49
C ASP A 18 18.86 3.41 10.54
N PHE A 19 19.72 4.39 10.30
CA PHE A 19 19.84 5.59 11.16
C PHE A 19 19.19 6.79 10.48
N SER A 20 18.01 7.19 10.97
CA SER A 20 17.21 8.27 10.36
C SER A 20 17.96 9.60 10.26
N TYR A 21 18.83 9.93 11.23
CA TYR A 21 19.63 11.14 11.23
C TYR A 21 20.77 11.14 10.20
N LEU A 22 21.14 9.98 9.66
CA LEU A 22 22.11 9.83 8.57
C LEU A 22 21.43 9.70 7.21
N ALA A 23 20.11 9.57 7.18
CA ALA A 23 19.35 9.34 5.95
C ALA A 23 19.22 10.64 5.15
N GLN A 24 19.40 10.55 3.84
CA GLN A 24 19.16 11.66 2.89
C GLN A 24 17.68 11.81 2.54
N GLY A 25 16.89 10.79 2.86
CA GLY A 25 15.45 10.74 2.62
C GLY A 25 14.88 9.45 3.15
N LYS A 26 13.55 9.35 3.14
CA LYS A 26 12.81 8.17 3.59
C LYS A 26 12.06 7.58 2.42
N ALA A 27 12.11 6.26 2.28
CA ALA A 27 11.39 5.51 1.27
C ALA A 27 10.28 4.71 1.96
N ILE A 28 9.01 4.97 1.61
CA ILE A 28 7.86 4.27 2.17
C ILE A 28 7.14 3.54 1.04
N PRO A 29 7.40 2.25 0.86
CA PRO A 29 6.70 1.46 -0.13
C PRO A 29 5.29 1.13 0.35
N HIS A 30 4.31 1.31 -0.52
CA HIS A 30 2.96 0.76 -0.36
C HIS A 30 2.57 -0.02 -1.61
N GLY A 31 1.84 -1.12 -1.43
CA GLY A 31 1.51 -2.03 -2.50
C GLY A 31 0.02 -2.38 -2.56
N ILE A 32 -0.53 -2.37 -3.78
CA ILE A 32 -1.83 -2.95 -4.11
C ILE A 32 -1.57 -4.12 -5.06
N LEU A 33 -2.15 -5.29 -4.76
CA LEU A 33 -2.11 -6.44 -5.66
C LEU A 33 -3.51 -6.74 -6.18
N ASP A 34 -3.71 -6.54 -7.47
CA ASP A 34 -4.87 -7.04 -8.18
C ASP A 34 -4.69 -8.55 -8.44
N LEU A 35 -5.45 -9.36 -7.71
CA LEU A 35 -5.41 -10.81 -7.81
C LEU A 35 -6.01 -11.37 -9.10
N LYS A 36 -6.99 -10.68 -9.69
CA LYS A 36 -7.66 -11.15 -10.92
C LYS A 36 -6.75 -10.97 -12.12
N ARG A 37 -6.03 -9.85 -12.17
CA ARG A 37 -5.14 -9.50 -13.28
C ARG A 37 -3.69 -9.90 -13.06
N ASN A 38 -3.35 -10.32 -11.85
CA ASN A 38 -1.98 -10.60 -11.43
C ASN A 38 -1.06 -9.37 -11.66
N GLN A 39 -1.51 -8.21 -11.17
CA GLN A 39 -0.84 -6.92 -11.34
C GLN A 39 -0.56 -6.27 -9.99
N GLY A 40 0.71 -5.91 -9.77
CA GLY A 40 1.14 -5.15 -8.61
C GLY A 40 1.25 -3.66 -8.91
N TYR A 41 0.79 -2.83 -8.00
CA TYR A 41 0.90 -1.38 -8.07
C TYR A 41 1.65 -0.92 -6.83
N LEU A 42 2.84 -0.37 -7.03
CA LEU A 42 3.72 0.07 -5.95
C LEU A 42 3.82 1.59 -5.97
N THR A 43 3.70 2.18 -4.79
CA THR A 43 3.94 3.60 -4.58
C THR A 43 5.08 3.79 -3.61
N MET A 44 6.05 4.60 -4.01
CA MET A 44 7.12 5.07 -3.15
C MET A 44 6.74 6.46 -2.60
N GLY A 45 6.23 6.49 -1.36
CA GLY A 45 6.06 7.72 -0.60
C GLY A 45 7.33 8.14 0.12
N ASN A 46 7.37 9.38 0.62
CA ASN A 46 8.54 9.95 1.29
C ASN A 46 8.27 10.51 2.71
N SER A 47 7.03 10.43 3.24
CA SER A 47 6.69 10.95 4.58
C SER A 47 6.34 9.87 5.61
N HIS A 48 5.09 9.38 5.60
CA HIS A 48 4.53 8.46 6.59
C HIS A 48 3.48 7.55 5.95
N GLU A 49 3.42 6.30 6.38
CA GLU A 49 2.30 5.41 6.03
C GLU A 49 1.11 5.72 6.97
N THR A 50 0.23 6.62 6.53
CA THR A 50 -1.00 6.99 7.25
C THR A 50 -2.24 6.44 6.55
N ALA A 51 -3.40 6.50 7.21
CA ALA A 51 -4.68 6.15 6.58
C ALA A 51 -4.92 6.93 5.27
N ASP A 52 -4.58 8.22 5.25
CA ASP A 52 -4.65 9.08 4.06
C ASP A 52 -3.76 8.59 2.94
N PHE A 53 -2.52 8.20 3.25
CA PHE A 53 -1.60 7.65 2.27
C PHE A 53 -2.14 6.34 1.68
N VAL A 54 -2.69 5.45 2.51
CA VAL A 54 -3.31 4.20 2.03
C VAL A 54 -4.50 4.50 1.10
N VAL A 55 -5.40 5.39 1.49
CA VAL A 55 -6.60 5.70 0.68
C VAL A 55 -6.26 6.52 -0.57
N GLU A 56 -5.25 7.39 -0.54
CA GLU A 56 -4.71 8.04 -1.74
C GLU A 56 -4.20 7.02 -2.76
N ASN A 57 -3.56 5.95 -2.29
CA ASN A 57 -3.10 4.87 -3.17
C ASN A 57 -4.24 4.08 -3.78
N LEU A 58 -5.30 3.80 -3.00
CA LEU A 58 -6.50 3.15 -3.49
C LEU A 58 -7.24 3.99 -4.53
N ARG A 59 -7.40 5.30 -4.27
CA ARG A 59 -7.97 6.28 -5.22
C ARG A 59 -7.21 6.31 -6.53
N TRP A 60 -5.89 6.49 -6.46
CA TRP A 60 -5.05 6.49 -7.65
C TRP A 60 -5.15 5.19 -8.45
N TRP A 61 -5.12 4.03 -7.78
CA TRP A 61 -5.28 2.76 -8.47
C TRP A 61 -6.61 2.68 -9.21
N TRP A 62 -7.70 3.12 -8.56
CA TRP A 62 -9.03 3.13 -9.16
C TRP A 62 -9.10 4.07 -10.36
N ASP A 63 -8.69 5.33 -10.20
CA ASP A 63 -8.81 6.36 -11.24
C ASP A 63 -7.96 6.03 -12.48
N GLN A 64 -6.78 5.42 -12.28
CA GLN A 64 -5.87 5.11 -13.38
C GLN A 64 -6.14 3.75 -14.01
N TYR A 65 -6.56 2.76 -13.23
CA TYR A 65 -6.66 1.37 -13.69
C TYR A 65 -8.03 0.77 -13.40
N GLY A 66 -8.47 0.80 -12.14
CA GLY A 66 -9.66 0.09 -11.69
C GLY A 66 -10.93 0.45 -12.45
N ILE A 67 -11.17 1.74 -12.72
CA ILE A 67 -12.35 2.21 -13.46
C ILE A 67 -12.38 1.70 -14.91
N HIS A 68 -11.21 1.54 -15.53
CA HIS A 68 -11.07 1.07 -16.91
C HIS A 68 -11.09 -0.47 -17.00
N ASP A 69 -10.43 -1.14 -16.05
CA ASP A 69 -10.34 -2.60 -15.99
C ASP A 69 -11.63 -3.26 -15.49
N TYR A 70 -12.46 -2.51 -14.73
CA TYR A 70 -13.70 -2.99 -14.13
C TYR A 70 -14.87 -1.99 -14.26
N PRO A 71 -15.29 -1.62 -15.49
CA PRO A 71 -16.29 -0.57 -15.73
C PRO A 71 -17.70 -0.90 -15.21
N HIS A 72 -17.97 -2.18 -14.91
CA HIS A 72 -19.26 -2.66 -14.38
C HIS A 72 -19.17 -3.11 -12.92
N ALA A 73 -18.09 -2.76 -12.21
CA ALA A 73 -17.95 -3.12 -10.81
C ALA A 73 -19.03 -2.41 -9.95
N THR A 74 -19.76 -3.20 -9.17
CA THR A 74 -20.71 -2.69 -8.16
C THR A 74 -20.09 -2.66 -6.75
N SER A 75 -18.93 -3.29 -6.58
CA SER A 75 -18.17 -3.24 -5.34
C SER A 75 -16.69 -3.53 -5.52
N ILE A 76 -15.85 -3.01 -4.61
CA ILE A 76 -14.42 -3.31 -4.49
C ILE A 76 -14.19 -4.12 -3.22
N LEU A 77 -13.52 -5.27 -3.31
CA LEU A 77 -13.08 -6.06 -2.14
C LEU A 77 -11.62 -5.73 -1.83
N ILE A 78 -11.38 -5.18 -0.64
CA ILE A 78 -10.06 -4.89 -0.10
C ILE A 78 -9.70 -5.95 0.93
N LEU A 79 -8.62 -6.67 0.65
CA LEU A 79 -7.98 -7.59 1.58
C LEU A 79 -6.76 -6.87 2.17
N CYS A 80 -6.79 -6.55 3.45
CA CYS A 80 -5.68 -5.88 4.12
C CYS A 80 -5.42 -6.48 5.49
N ASP A 81 -4.23 -6.28 6.02
CA ASP A 81 -3.95 -6.57 7.42
C ASP A 81 -4.62 -5.54 8.34
N SER A 82 -4.41 -5.71 9.65
CA SER A 82 -4.89 -4.76 10.67
C SER A 82 -3.73 -3.95 11.23
N GLY A 83 -2.96 -3.30 10.35
CA GLY A 83 -1.81 -2.48 10.70
C GLY A 83 -2.19 -1.10 11.28
N GLY A 84 -1.18 -0.25 11.49
CA GLY A 84 -1.37 1.08 12.08
C GLY A 84 -2.23 2.01 11.23
N ALA A 85 -2.04 2.02 9.90
CA ALA A 85 -2.72 2.92 8.98
C ALA A 85 -4.10 2.43 8.50
N ASN A 86 -4.32 1.12 8.51
CA ASN A 86 -5.49 0.45 7.92
C ASN A 86 -6.22 -0.45 8.93
N GLY A 87 -5.98 -0.27 10.23
CA GLY A 87 -6.53 -1.14 11.26
C GLY A 87 -8.05 -1.18 11.29
N HIS A 88 -8.64 -2.34 11.63
CA HIS A 88 -10.10 -2.52 11.71
C HIS A 88 -10.80 -1.58 12.73
N ARG A 89 -10.06 -1.06 13.73
CA ARG A 89 -10.54 -0.08 14.71
C ARG A 89 -10.25 1.38 14.32
N HIS A 90 -9.61 1.61 13.18
CA HIS A 90 -9.12 2.93 12.81
C HIS A 90 -10.23 3.78 12.20
N TYR A 91 -10.72 4.77 12.96
CA TYR A 91 -11.84 5.61 12.52
C TYR A 91 -11.48 6.43 11.28
N ARG A 92 -10.32 7.09 11.23
CA ARG A 92 -9.94 7.87 10.04
C ARG A 92 -9.90 7.04 8.75
N PHE A 93 -9.29 5.86 8.76
CA PHE A 93 -9.28 4.94 7.63
C PHE A 93 -10.69 4.61 7.16
N ARG A 94 -11.58 4.25 8.09
CA ARG A 94 -12.98 3.97 7.79
C ARG A 94 -13.70 5.19 7.20
N LYS A 95 -13.49 6.39 7.75
CA LYS A 95 -14.06 7.64 7.22
C LYS A 95 -13.59 7.93 5.80
N LEU A 96 -12.29 7.83 5.55
CA LEU A 96 -11.73 8.05 4.22
C LEU A 96 -12.27 7.06 3.19
N LEU A 97 -12.54 5.80 3.58
CA LEU A 97 -13.21 4.84 2.72
C LEU A 97 -14.70 5.17 2.50
N GLN A 98 -15.41 5.74 3.48
CA GLN A 98 -16.78 6.23 3.28
C GLN A 98 -16.84 7.37 2.29
N ASP A 99 -15.92 8.32 2.43
CA ASP A 99 -15.84 9.45 1.51
C ASP A 99 -15.48 8.96 0.11
N TRP A 100 -14.50 8.06 0.00
CA TRP A 100 -14.12 7.48 -1.28
C TRP A 100 -15.26 6.67 -1.93
N ALA A 101 -15.98 5.82 -1.17
CA ALA A 101 -17.12 5.08 -1.68
C ALA A 101 -18.19 6.00 -2.27
N ARG A 102 -18.49 7.11 -1.57
CA ARG A 102 -19.40 8.15 -2.04
C ARG A 102 -18.90 8.82 -3.32
N ASP A 103 -17.61 9.16 -3.37
CA ASP A 103 -16.98 9.81 -4.54
C ASP A 103 -17.11 8.96 -5.81
N ILE A 104 -16.89 7.64 -5.70
CA ILE A 104 -16.91 6.73 -6.86
C ILE A 104 -18.27 6.06 -7.11
N GLY A 105 -19.24 6.22 -6.21
CA GLY A 105 -20.56 5.59 -6.31
C GLY A 105 -20.55 4.05 -6.21
N ILE A 106 -19.49 3.47 -5.64
CA ILE A 106 -19.27 2.01 -5.59
C ILE A 106 -19.07 1.57 -4.15
N ALA A 107 -19.69 0.44 -3.78
CA ALA A 107 -19.55 -0.10 -2.44
C ALA A 107 -18.13 -0.64 -2.18
N ILE A 108 -17.59 -0.41 -0.99
CA ILE A 108 -16.28 -0.93 -0.60
C ILE A 108 -16.47 -1.99 0.47
N VAL A 109 -16.03 -3.21 0.20
CA VAL A 109 -15.97 -4.30 1.17
C VAL A 109 -14.55 -4.41 1.68
N VAL A 110 -14.36 -4.29 2.99
CA VAL A 110 -13.06 -4.47 3.62
C VAL A 110 -13.09 -5.76 4.42
N ALA A 111 -12.15 -6.65 4.16
CA ALA A 111 -11.92 -7.86 4.93
C ALA A 111 -10.49 -7.86 5.47
N HIS A 112 -10.38 -7.62 6.77
CA HIS A 112 -9.11 -7.61 7.49
C HIS A 112 -8.65 -9.02 7.81
N TYR A 113 -7.37 -9.30 7.55
CA TYR A 113 -6.70 -10.41 8.20
C TYR A 113 -6.60 -10.12 9.71
N PRO A 114 -6.92 -11.10 10.58
CA PRO A 114 -6.71 -10.95 12.02
C PRO A 114 -5.24 -10.63 12.35
N PRO A 115 -4.96 -10.06 13.53
CA PRO A 115 -3.59 -9.88 13.99
C PRO A 115 -2.77 -11.17 13.87
N TYR A 116 -1.50 -11.05 13.49
CA TYR A 116 -0.57 -12.17 13.26
C TYR A 116 -0.94 -13.11 12.10
N CYS A 117 -1.93 -12.75 11.29
CA CYS A 117 -2.34 -13.51 10.11
C CYS A 117 -1.96 -12.84 8.77
N SER A 118 -1.13 -11.79 8.78
CA SER A 118 -0.67 -11.11 7.55
C SER A 118 0.09 -12.04 6.59
N LYS A 119 0.75 -13.10 7.11
CA LYS A 119 1.34 -14.17 6.28
C LYS A 119 0.34 -14.83 5.33
N TYR A 120 -0.96 -14.76 5.63
CA TYR A 120 -2.03 -15.28 4.79
C TYR A 120 -2.43 -14.34 3.65
N ASN A 121 -2.07 -13.04 3.73
CA ASN A 121 -2.27 -12.06 2.68
C ASN A 121 -1.45 -12.45 1.43
N PRO A 122 -2.08 -12.68 0.27
CA PRO A 122 -1.38 -13.04 -0.96
C PRO A 122 -0.31 -12.03 -1.38
N ILE A 123 -0.45 -10.74 -1.04
CA ILE A 123 0.51 -9.71 -1.47
C ILE A 123 1.93 -9.99 -1.00
N GLU A 124 2.08 -10.53 0.21
CA GLU A 124 3.38 -10.88 0.79
C GLU A 124 4.11 -11.93 -0.05
N ARG A 125 3.38 -12.98 -0.45
CA ARG A 125 3.95 -14.13 -1.15
C ARG A 125 3.90 -14.04 -2.68
N LYS A 126 3.11 -13.13 -3.25
CA LYS A 126 2.94 -12.98 -4.70
C LYS A 126 3.56 -11.69 -5.26
N LEU A 127 3.65 -10.62 -4.46
CA LEU A 127 4.22 -9.34 -4.90
C LEU A 127 5.52 -9.05 -4.15
N PHE A 128 5.44 -8.81 -2.84
CA PHE A 128 6.59 -8.31 -2.07
C PHE A 128 7.76 -9.29 -2.01
N CYS A 129 7.53 -10.59 -2.01
CA CYS A 129 8.62 -11.57 -2.10
C CYS A 129 9.46 -11.43 -3.39
N HIS A 130 8.86 -10.98 -4.49
CA HIS A 130 9.54 -10.77 -5.76
C HIS A 130 10.17 -9.39 -5.82
N VAL A 131 9.49 -8.37 -5.31
CA VAL A 131 10.03 -7.01 -5.15
C VAL A 131 11.29 -7.03 -4.27
N HIS A 132 11.26 -7.75 -3.14
CA HIS A 132 12.42 -7.86 -2.26
C HIS A 132 13.63 -8.52 -2.96
N ARG A 133 13.39 -9.45 -3.89
CA ARG A 133 14.48 -10.07 -4.67
C ARG A 133 15.17 -9.09 -5.62
N THR A 134 14.50 -8.04 -6.09
CA THR A 134 15.11 -7.05 -7.00
C THR A 134 16.11 -6.14 -6.30
N ILE A 135 15.99 -5.99 -4.97
CA ILE A 135 16.90 -5.18 -4.15
C ILE A 135 17.90 -6.02 -3.35
N LYS A 136 17.81 -7.36 -3.44
CA LYS A 136 18.75 -8.25 -2.76
C LYS A 136 20.19 -7.91 -3.17
N ASN A 137 21.09 -7.82 -2.19
CA ASN A 137 22.50 -7.47 -2.37
C ASN A 137 22.72 -6.10 -3.05
N THR A 138 21.77 -5.17 -2.94
CA THR A 138 21.88 -3.83 -3.49
C THR A 138 21.85 -2.80 -2.36
N ILE A 139 22.79 -1.85 -2.40
CA ILE A 139 22.78 -0.68 -1.52
C ILE A 139 21.85 0.35 -2.14
N LEU A 140 20.81 0.72 -1.40
CA LEU A 140 19.79 1.67 -1.85
C LEU A 140 20.24 3.10 -1.52
N THR A 141 20.50 3.90 -2.54
CA THR A 141 21.04 5.25 -2.40
C THR A 141 20.07 6.36 -2.82
N SER A 142 19.02 6.04 -3.57
CA SER A 142 17.99 7.02 -3.97
C SER A 142 16.63 6.39 -4.25
N LEU A 143 15.57 7.22 -4.24
CA LEU A 143 14.21 6.78 -4.57
C LEU A 143 14.09 6.33 -6.04
N GLU A 144 14.82 6.98 -6.94
CA GLU A 144 14.89 6.62 -8.37
C GLU A 144 15.46 5.21 -8.53
N GLN A 145 16.54 4.90 -7.83
CA GLN A 145 17.14 3.58 -7.86
C GLN A 145 16.16 2.51 -7.34
N ILE A 146 15.46 2.79 -6.24
CA ILE A 146 14.44 1.86 -5.71
C ILE A 146 13.34 1.63 -6.75
N LYS A 147 12.84 2.70 -7.38
CA LYS A 147 11.82 2.63 -8.42
C LYS A 147 12.29 1.77 -9.60
N GLU A 148 13.50 2.01 -10.11
CA GLU A 148 14.09 1.22 -11.19
C GLU A 148 14.20 -0.26 -10.84
N ARG A 149 14.63 -0.58 -9.62
CA ARG A 149 14.69 -1.97 -9.14
C ARG A 149 13.30 -2.59 -9.07
N PHE A 150 12.32 -1.89 -8.50
CA PHE A 150 10.97 -2.42 -8.35
C PHE A 150 10.31 -2.68 -9.71
N LEU A 151 10.57 -1.85 -10.73
CA LEU A 151 10.11 -2.06 -12.11
C LEU A 151 10.68 -3.33 -12.77
N GLN A 152 11.81 -3.84 -12.27
CA GLN A 152 12.40 -5.12 -12.73
C GLN A 152 11.66 -6.34 -12.17
N THR A 153 10.69 -6.16 -11.27
CA THR A 153 9.90 -7.25 -10.69
C THR A 153 9.10 -7.97 -11.77
N LYS A 154 9.49 -9.21 -12.07
CA LYS A 154 8.83 -10.09 -13.03
C LYS A 154 8.78 -11.52 -12.50
N THR A 155 7.77 -12.27 -12.91
CA THR A 155 7.64 -13.69 -12.58
C THR A 155 7.36 -14.50 -13.85
N LYS A 156 7.66 -15.81 -13.81
CA LYS A 156 7.30 -16.73 -14.91
C LYS A 156 5.79 -16.79 -15.11
N GLN A 157 5.02 -16.54 -14.06
CA GLN A 157 3.56 -16.50 -14.03
C GLN A 157 2.98 -15.16 -14.54
N GLY A 158 3.81 -14.26 -15.08
CA GLY A 158 3.35 -13.05 -15.75
C GLY A 158 2.94 -11.90 -14.84
N LEU A 159 3.42 -11.85 -13.58
CA LEU A 159 3.22 -10.70 -12.70
C LEU A 159 3.77 -9.44 -13.39
N LYS A 160 2.92 -8.43 -13.54
CA LYS A 160 3.30 -7.09 -13.99
C LYS A 160 3.32 -6.15 -12.80
N VAL A 161 4.31 -5.25 -12.76
CA VAL A 161 4.43 -4.27 -11.68
C VAL A 161 4.51 -2.87 -12.27
N CYS A 162 3.62 -2.00 -11.79
CA CYS A 162 3.65 -0.56 -12.02
C CYS A 162 4.22 0.10 -10.78
N VAL A 163 5.12 1.08 -10.95
CA VAL A 163 5.74 1.79 -9.84
C VAL A 163 5.61 3.29 -10.05
N ARG A 164 5.08 4.00 -9.05
CA ARG A 164 5.07 5.46 -9.00
C ARG A 164 5.83 5.99 -7.80
N THR A 165 6.27 7.23 -7.89
CA THR A 165 6.74 8.02 -6.75
C THR A 165 5.62 8.99 -6.38
N LEU A 166 5.37 9.15 -5.08
CA LEU A 166 4.39 10.10 -4.57
C LEU A 166 5.10 11.08 -3.63
N ASP A 167 5.37 12.27 -4.15
CA ASP A 167 5.92 13.38 -3.37
C ASP A 167 4.75 14.20 -2.78
N LYS A 168 4.19 13.68 -1.70
CA LYS A 168 3.09 14.31 -0.97
C LYS A 168 3.27 14.02 0.51
N SER A 169 3.19 15.07 1.32
CA SER A 169 3.29 14.94 2.77
C SER A 169 1.96 14.48 3.36
N PHE A 170 2.03 13.42 4.17
CA PHE A 170 0.94 12.90 4.96
C PHE A 170 1.26 13.08 6.45
N PRO A 171 0.74 14.14 7.09
CA PRO A 171 1.02 14.42 8.49
C PRO A 171 0.50 13.31 9.40
N LEU A 172 1.20 13.09 10.52
CA LEU A 172 0.78 12.18 11.58
C LEU A 172 -0.37 12.78 12.40
N GLU A 173 -0.91 11.98 13.33
CA GLU A 173 -1.85 12.41 14.38
C GLU A 173 -3.10 13.12 13.86
N GLN A 174 -3.52 12.74 12.66
CA GLN A 174 -4.73 13.29 12.08
C GLN A 174 -5.98 12.88 12.90
N PRO A 175 -7.01 13.75 12.98
CA PRO A 175 -8.23 13.45 13.71
C PRO A 175 -8.83 12.10 13.31
N SER A 176 -9.11 11.28 14.32
CA SER A 176 -9.62 9.91 14.17
C SER A 176 -10.61 9.64 15.31
N HIS A 177 -11.84 10.11 15.15
CA HIS A 177 -12.89 10.01 16.17
C HIS A 177 -14.08 9.21 15.66
N LYS A 178 -14.74 8.49 16.58
CA LYS A 178 -15.91 7.66 16.27
C LYS A 178 -17.06 8.47 15.66
N HIS A 179 -17.28 9.70 16.10
CA HIS A 179 -18.38 10.56 15.62
C HIS A 179 -18.23 10.99 14.15
N MET A 180 -17.04 10.83 13.56
CA MET A 180 -16.81 11.13 12.14
C MET A 180 -17.39 10.04 11.23
N ILE A 181 -17.67 8.86 11.76
CA ILE A 181 -18.20 7.72 11.02
C ILE A 181 -19.70 7.85 10.94
N ASP A 182 -20.23 7.77 9.72
CA ASP A 182 -21.65 7.56 9.51
C ASP A 182 -21.99 6.07 9.67
N PRO A 183 -22.72 5.64 10.70
CA PRO A 183 -23.04 4.22 10.88
C PRO A 183 -24.06 3.71 9.85
N GLN A 184 -24.85 4.59 9.22
CA GLN A 184 -25.91 4.17 8.29
C GLN A 184 -25.37 3.65 6.96
N SER A 185 -24.21 4.16 6.54
CA SER A 185 -23.51 3.68 5.33
C SER A 185 -22.65 2.44 5.57
N ILE A 186 -22.71 1.79 6.74
CA ILE A 186 -21.90 0.60 7.06
C ILE A 186 -22.77 -0.59 7.45
N SER A 187 -22.54 -1.73 6.80
CA SER A 187 -23.07 -3.04 7.20
C SER A 187 -21.92 -3.96 7.58
N HIS A 188 -22.03 -4.61 8.75
CA HIS A 188 -21.02 -5.53 9.25
C HIS A 188 -21.31 -6.98 8.83
N HIS A 189 -20.27 -7.76 8.58
CA HIS A 189 -20.43 -9.17 8.26
C HIS A 189 -21.05 -9.95 9.43
N PRO A 190 -22.00 -10.88 9.20
CA PRO A 190 -22.70 -11.58 10.29
C PRO A 190 -21.77 -12.41 11.17
N GLU A 191 -20.79 -13.11 10.57
CA GLU A 191 -19.88 -13.99 11.30
C GLU A 191 -18.62 -13.28 11.83
N LEU A 192 -18.16 -12.23 11.14
CA LEU A 192 -16.89 -11.56 11.42
C LEU A 192 -17.06 -10.04 11.46
N PRO A 193 -17.98 -9.51 12.28
CA PRO A 193 -18.38 -8.10 12.22
C PRO A 193 -17.24 -7.13 12.55
N LYS A 194 -16.25 -7.57 13.32
CA LYS A 194 -15.07 -6.77 13.67
C LYS A 194 -14.08 -6.62 12.50
N PHE A 195 -13.94 -7.66 11.68
CA PHE A 195 -12.89 -7.76 10.67
C PHE A 195 -13.42 -7.59 9.25
N SER A 196 -14.72 -7.75 9.03
CA SER A 196 -15.33 -7.61 7.71
C SER A 196 -16.53 -6.69 7.76
N TYR A 197 -16.53 -5.68 6.90
CA TYR A 197 -17.63 -4.73 6.77
C TYR A 197 -17.72 -4.21 5.34
N ARG A 198 -18.94 -3.83 4.95
CA ARG A 198 -19.28 -3.20 3.70
C ARG A 198 -19.66 -1.75 3.95
N ILE A 199 -19.05 -0.86 3.18
CA ILE A 199 -19.36 0.56 3.11
C ILE A 199 -20.17 0.78 1.83
N PHE A 200 -21.31 1.46 1.96
CA PHE A 200 -22.14 1.89 0.86
C PHE A 200 -21.85 3.35 0.49
N PRO A 201 -21.99 3.73 -0.80
CA PRO A 201 -21.86 5.11 -1.24
C PRO A 201 -22.91 6.05 -0.62
#